data_AF-R7U4K3-F1
#
_entry.id   AF-R7U4K3-F1
#
_cell.length_a   1.000
_cell.length_b   1.000
_cell.length_c   1.000
_cell.angle_alpha   90.00
_cell.angle_beta   90.00
_cell.angle_gamma   90.00
#
_symmetry.space_group_name_H-M   'P 1'
#
loop_
_entity.id
_entity.type
_entity.pdbx_description
1 polymer ?
#
loop_
_entity_poly.entity_id
_entity_poly.type
_entity_poly.pdbx_seq_one_letter_code
_entity_poly.pdbx_strand_id
1 'polypeptide(L)'
;NIMAIICVSLYKPMHKPHNLYVISLAVADHFVGLSGMLGMMIVNIYRGIWPLPPFVCTLVLITDSVCGTVLMFHICLIVHNRFKETSIRYRTDRGREPPKRK
;
A
#
# COMPACT_ATOMS: atom_id res chain seq x y z
N ASN A 1 -7.12 6.23 7.04
CA ASN A 1 -7.06 4.75 6.93
C ASN A 1 -8.35 4.06 7.41
N ILE A 2 -8.99 4.46 8.52
CA ILE A 2 -10.30 3.93 8.95
C ILE A 2 -11.41 4.02 7.88
N MET A 3 -11.59 5.17 7.22
CA MET A 3 -12.63 5.30 6.17
C MET A 3 -12.41 4.33 4.98
N ALA A 4 -11.15 4.04 4.63
CA ALA A 4 -10.83 3.11 3.55
C ALA A 4 -11.15 1.65 3.95
N ILE A 5 -10.87 1.27 5.20
CA ILE A 5 -11.23 -0.04 5.76
C ILE A 5 -12.75 -0.21 5.78
N ILE A 6 -13.49 0.82 6.21
CA ILE A 6 -14.95 0.81 6.27
C ILE A 6 -15.57 0.72 4.86
N CYS A 7 -15.07 1.49 3.89
CA CYS A 7 -15.54 1.43 2.50
C CYS A 7 -15.31 0.05 1.85
N VAL A 8 -14.17 -0.60 2.11
CA VAL A 8 -13.88 -1.93 1.54
C VAL A 8 -14.67 -3.04 2.24
N SER A 9 -14.88 -2.94 3.55
CA SER A 9 -15.66 -3.93 4.32
C SER A 9 -17.17 -3.86 4.07
N LEU A 10 -17.71 -2.70 3.68
CA LEU A 10 -19.12 -2.54 3.30
C LEU A 10 -19.44 -3.04 1.88
N TYR A 11 -18.46 -3.17 0.98
CA TYR A 11 -18.67 -3.58 -0.42
C TYR A 11 -18.32 -5.07 -0.66
N LYS A 12 -19.31 -5.95 -0.45
CA LYS A 12 -19.21 -7.41 -0.65
C LYS A 12 -18.86 -7.95 -2.06
N PRO A 13 -19.18 -7.30 -3.21
CA PRO A 13 -18.85 -7.87 -4.53
C PRO A 13 -17.37 -7.73 -4.95
N MET A 14 -16.51 -7.21 -4.06
CA MET A 14 -15.13 -6.79 -4.33
C MET A 14 -14.06 -7.72 -3.70
N HIS A 15 -14.40 -8.94 -3.28
CA HIS A 15 -13.43 -9.96 -2.80
C HIS A 15 -12.56 -10.52 -3.94
N LYS A 16 -11.74 -9.67 -4.55
CA LYS A 16 -10.59 -10.07 -5.36
C LYS A 16 -9.33 -10.03 -4.47
N PRO A 17 -8.32 -10.88 -4.70
CA PRO A 17 -7.11 -10.94 -3.87
C PRO A 17 -6.40 -9.58 -3.71
N HIS A 18 -6.57 -8.68 -4.68
CA HIS A 18 -6.07 -7.31 -4.62
C HIS A 18 -6.68 -6.47 -3.47
N ASN A 19 -7.95 -6.66 -3.11
CA ASN A 19 -8.61 -5.85 -2.07
C ASN A 19 -8.31 -6.32 -0.64
N LEU A 20 -7.99 -7.61 -0.44
CA LEU A 20 -7.50 -8.09 0.85
C LEU A 20 -6.14 -7.44 1.20
N TYR A 21 -5.31 -7.19 0.20
CA TYR A 21 -4.04 -6.49 0.36
C TYR A 21 -4.22 -5.03 0.82
N VAL A 22 -5.21 -4.34 0.25
CA VAL A 22 -5.56 -2.94 0.62
C VAL A 22 -6.03 -2.84 2.07
N ILE A 23 -6.81 -3.82 2.55
CA ILE A 23 -7.27 -3.85 3.95
C ILE A 23 -6.11 -4.12 4.90
N SER A 24 -5.25 -5.09 4.58
CA SER A 24 -4.05 -5.39 5.38
C SER A 24 -3.09 -4.20 5.45
N LEU A 25 -2.98 -3.44 4.36
CA LEU A 25 -2.19 -2.21 4.30
C LEU A 25 -2.78 -1.14 5.23
N ALA A 26 -4.08 -0.87 5.14
CA ALA A 26 -4.70 0.14 5.98
C ALA A 26 -4.64 -0.18 7.48
N VAL A 27 -4.69 -1.46 7.86
CA VAL A 27 -4.44 -1.90 9.25
C VAL A 27 -2.97 -1.69 9.62
N ALA A 28 -2.04 -2.08 8.75
CA ALA A 28 -0.61 -1.86 8.96
C ALA A 28 -0.28 -0.36 9.15
N ASP A 29 -0.86 0.55 8.35
CA ASP A 29 -0.65 1.99 8.49
C ASP A 29 -1.10 2.54 9.85
N HIS A 30 -2.16 1.97 10.46
CA HIS A 30 -2.58 2.36 11.81
C HIS A 30 -1.57 1.91 12.87
N PHE A 31 -1.04 0.69 12.75
CA PHE A 31 -0.01 0.18 13.64
C PHE A 31 1.31 0.93 13.46
N VAL A 32 1.71 1.24 12.22
CA VAL A 32 2.90 2.03 11.87
C VAL A 32 2.79 3.45 12.40
N GLY A 33 1.64 4.12 12.20
CA GLY A 33 1.43 5.49 12.69
C GLY A 33 1.50 5.57 14.21
N LEU A 34 0.99 4.55 14.90
CA LEU A 34 1.09 4.46 16.35
C LEU A 34 2.53 4.12 16.77
N SER A 35 3.14 3.07 16.22
CA SER A 35 4.44 2.55 16.65
C SER A 35 5.61 3.44 16.23
N GLY A 36 5.60 3.97 15.01
CA GLY A 36 6.65 4.81 14.45
C GLY A 36 6.65 6.20 15.06
N MET A 37 5.49 6.87 15.14
CA MET A 37 5.40 8.20 15.76
C MET A 37 5.67 8.14 17.26
N LEU A 38 5.09 7.17 17.99
CA LEU A 38 5.37 7.00 19.41
C LEU A 38 6.82 6.58 19.64
N GLY A 39 7.37 5.67 18.83
CA GLY A 39 8.76 5.24 18.93
C GLY A 39 9.75 6.39 18.77
N MET A 40 9.58 7.21 17.73
CA MET A 40 10.40 8.41 17.52
C MET A 40 10.23 9.46 18.62
N MET A 41 9.00 9.68 19.09
CA MET A 41 8.72 10.58 20.22
C MET A 41 9.45 10.12 21.49
N ILE A 42 9.43 8.83 21.79
CA ILE A 42 10.13 8.26 22.94
C ILE A 42 11.64 8.44 22.80
N VAL A 43 12.24 8.08 21.67
CA VAL A 43 13.68 8.28 21.42
C VAL A 43 14.06 9.75 21.59
N ASN A 44 13.24 10.68 21.10
CA ASN A 44 13.51 12.11 21.20
C ASN A 44 13.46 12.62 22.66
N ILE A 45 12.48 12.15 23.45
CA ILE A 45 12.37 12.51 24.88
C ILE A 45 13.55 11.96 25.69
N TYR A 46 14.01 10.75 25.37
CA TYR A 46 15.13 10.09 26.05
C TYR A 46 16.51 10.42 25.44
N ARG A 47 16.64 11.57 24.75
CA ARG A 47 17.91 12.07 24.16
C ARG A 47 18.61 11.07 23.23
N GLY A 48 17.84 10.34 22.43
CA GLY A 48 18.36 9.34 21.50
C GLY A 48 18.51 7.93 22.09
N ILE A 49 18.18 7.74 23.36
CA ILE A 49 18.26 6.44 24.03
C ILE A 49 16.90 5.72 23.89
N TRP A 50 16.92 4.44 23.54
CA TRP A 50 15.71 3.61 23.50
C TRP A 50 15.49 2.93 24.87
N PRO A 51 14.49 3.36 25.68
CA PRO A 51 14.28 2.85 27.03
C PRO A 51 13.44 1.57 27.07
N LEU A 52 12.81 1.18 25.96
CA LEU A 52 11.96 -0.02 25.90
C LEU A 52 12.80 -1.29 25.69
N PRO A 53 12.22 -2.47 25.97
CA PRO A 53 12.90 -3.74 25.72
C PRO A 53 13.38 -3.86 24.26
N PRO A 54 14.49 -4.59 24.01
CA PRO A 54 15.05 -4.78 22.66
C PRO A 54 14.03 -5.36 21.68
N PHE A 55 13.17 -6.25 22.16
CA PHE A 55 12.08 -6.84 21.38
C PHE A 55 11.16 -5.81 20.75
N VAL A 56 10.79 -4.76 21.49
CA VAL A 56 9.88 -3.71 20.98
C VAL A 56 10.60 -2.87 19.91
N CYS A 57 11.89 -2.58 20.09
CA CYS A 57 12.69 -1.91 19.07
C CYS A 57 12.67 -2.71 17.75
N THR A 58 12.93 -4.01 17.84
CA THR A 58 12.92 -4.91 16.68
C THR A 58 11.56 -4.95 16.00
N LEU A 59 10.46 -4.99 16.75
CA LEU A 59 9.11 -4.95 16.16
C LEU A 59 8.84 -3.65 15.41
N VAL A 60 9.25 -2.51 15.94
CA VAL A 60 9.07 -1.20 15.28
C VAL A 60 9.84 -1.16 13.96
N LEU A 61 11.09 -1.62 13.95
CA LEU A 61 11.94 -1.72 12.76
C LEU A 61 11.35 -2.67 11.70
N ILE A 62 10.88 -3.85 12.11
CA ILE A 62 10.25 -4.82 11.20
C ILE A 62 8.97 -4.21 10.62
N THR A 63 8.14 -3.57 11.44
CA THR A 63 6.88 -2.98 10.99
C THR A 63 7.11 -1.86 9.98
N ASP A 64 8.11 -1.01 10.21
CA ASP A 64 8.50 0.07 9.28
C ASP A 64 9.01 -0.49 7.94
N SER A 65 9.90 -1.48 7.98
CA SER A 65 10.44 -2.12 6.75
C SER A 65 9.37 -2.87 5.95
N VAL A 66 8.46 -3.58 6.62
CA VAL A 66 7.31 -4.23 5.97
C VAL A 66 6.40 -3.18 5.33
N CYS A 67 6.10 -2.07 6.02
CA CYS A 67 5.27 -1.00 5.49
C CYS A 67 5.87 -0.38 4.22
N GLY A 68 7.18 -0.08 4.22
CA GLY A 68 7.87 0.40 3.02
C GLY A 68 7.80 -0.58 1.85
N THR A 69 7.97 -1.88 2.15
CA THR A 69 7.87 -2.94 1.13
C THR A 69 6.46 -3.03 0.55
N VAL A 70 5.42 -2.97 1.39
CA VAL A 70 4.02 -3.03 0.97
C VAL A 70 3.63 -1.82 0.13
N LEU A 71 4.07 -0.62 0.50
CA LEU A 71 3.85 0.61 -0.27
C LEU A 71 4.45 0.48 -1.68
N MET A 72 5.66 -0.08 -1.77
CA MET A 72 6.35 -0.29 -3.05
C MET A 72 5.55 -1.25 -3.96
N PHE A 73 5.10 -2.38 -3.43
CA PHE A 73 4.21 -3.31 -4.15
C PHE A 73 2.89 -2.64 -4.57
N HIS A 74 2.31 -1.79 -3.72
CA HIS A 74 1.08 -1.10 -4.02
C HIS A 74 1.22 -0.18 -5.23
N ILE A 75 2.30 0.60 -5.28
CA ILE A 75 2.61 1.47 -6.43
C ILE A 75 2.83 0.63 -7.70
N CYS A 76 3.59 -0.46 -7.61
CA CYS A 76 3.79 -1.38 -8.73
C CYS A 76 2.47 -1.94 -9.26
N LEU A 77 1.54 -2.31 -8.38
CA LEU A 77 0.22 -2.81 -8.77
C LEU A 77 -0.62 -1.74 -9.47
N ILE A 78 -0.59 -0.50 -8.99
CA ILE A 78 -1.26 0.64 -9.64
C ILE A 78 -0.72 0.81 -11.06
N VAL A 79 0.60 0.86 -11.22
CA VAL A 79 1.26 1.03 -12.53
C VAL A 79 0.91 -0.12 -13.46
N HIS A 80 0.97 -1.37 -12.98
CA HIS A 80 0.65 -2.55 -13.77
C HIS A 80 -0.80 -2.56 -14.25
N ASN A 81 -1.73 -2.20 -13.36
CA ASN A 81 -3.15 -2.11 -13.72
C ASN A 81 -3.38 -1.06 -14.81
N ARG A 82 -2.76 0.12 -14.65
CA ARG A 82 -2.84 1.20 -15.65
C ARG A 82 -2.21 0.80 -16.98
N PHE A 83 -1.09 0.09 -16.96
CA PHE A 83 -0.42 -0.41 -18.15
C PHE A 83 -1.27 -1.45 -18.90
N LYS A 84 -1.94 -2.35 -18.18
CA LYS A 84 -2.89 -3.28 -18.79
C LYS A 84 -4.06 -2.55 -19.45
N GLU A 85 -4.62 -1.55 -18.78
CA GLU A 85 -5.72 -0.75 -19.33
C GLU A 85 -5.28 0.01 -20.60
N THR A 86 -4.14 0.70 -20.56
CA THR A 86 -3.63 1.44 -21.73
C THR A 86 -3.20 0.52 -22.87
N SER A 87 -2.61 -0.65 -22.60
CA SER A 87 -2.26 -1.62 -23.65
C SER A 87 -3.49 -2.22 -24.34
N ILE A 88 -4.56 -2.52 -23.59
CA ILE A 88 -5.85 -2.93 -24.17
C ILE A 88 -6.44 -1.81 -25.02
N ARG A 89 -6.37 -0.56 -24.54
CA ARG A 89 -6.84 0.62 -25.28
C ARG A 89 -6.06 0.80 -26.60
N TYR A 90 -4.74 0.74 -26.53
CA TYR A 90 -3.86 0.83 -27.69
C TYR A 90 -4.15 -0.28 -28.72
N ARG A 91 -4.38 -1.52 -28.26
CA ARG A 91 -4.75 -2.64 -29.13
C ARG A 91 -6.13 -2.45 -29.78
N THR A 92 -7.07 -1.83 -29.07
CA THR A 92 -8.40 -1.51 -29.59
C THR A 92 -8.34 -0.40 -30.64
N ASP A 93 -7.52 0.64 -30.44
CA ASP A 93 -7.38 1.73 -31.41
C ASP A 93 -6.59 1.32 -32.66
N ARG A 94 -5.59 0.42 -32.55
CA ARG A 94 -4.97 -0.17 -33.75
C ARG A 94 -5.94 -0.98 -34.62
N GLY A 95 -6.97 -1.59 -34.03
CA GLY A 95 -8.02 -2.28 -34.79
C GLY A 95 -8.99 -1.34 -35.50
N ARG A 96 -8.98 -0.04 -35.19
CA ARG A 96 -9.88 0.99 -35.75
C ARG A 96 -9.22 1.87 -36.82
N GLU A 97 -7.94 1.68 -37.16
CA GLU A 97 -7.33 2.40 -38.28
C GLU A 97 -8.06 2.08 -39.59
N PRO A 98 -8.61 3.07 -40.33
CA PRO A 98 -9.24 2.83 -41.61
C PRO A 98 -8.19 2.31 -42.60
N PRO A 99 -8.56 1.37 -43.51
CA PRO A 99 -7.62 0.85 -44.49
C PRO A 99 -7.04 2.00 -45.30
N LYS A 100 -5.71 2.10 -45.35
CA LYS A 100 -5.00 3.05 -46.21
C LYS A 100 -5.50 2.85 -47.63
N ARG A 101 -6.24 3.84 -48.14
CA ARG A 101 -6.69 3.90 -49.53
C ARG A 101 -5.42 3.91 -50.39
N LYS A 102 -5.16 2.79 -51.07
CA LYS A 102 -4.12 2.68 -52.10
C LYS A 102 -4.51 3.52 -53.31
#